data_AF-A0A1U7GF90-F1
#
_entry.id   AF-A0A1U7GF90-F1
#
_cell.length_a   1.000
_cell.length_b   1.000
_cell.length_c   1.000
_cell.angle_alpha   90.00
_cell.angle_beta   90.00
_cell.angle_gamma   90.00
#
_symmetry.space_group_name_H-M   'P 1'
#
loop_
_entity.id
_entity.type
_entity.pdbx_description
1 polymer ?
#
loop_
_entity_poly.entity_id
_entity_poly.type
_entity_poly.pdbx_seq_one_letter_code
_entity_poly.pdbx_strand_id
1 'polypeptide(L)' 'MLVRHHHDGKVYMIEVPDGSRVRRSEAAGEGAIFVSVEGGGEVPVFEVPGELMVVLAREGRYGLRLVGVEEGLEP' A
#
# COMPACT_ATOMS: atom_id res chain seq x y z
N MET A 1 -9.59 -4.87 2.49
CA MET A 1 -9.07 -4.14 3.69
C MET A 1 -8.61 -2.73 3.30
N LEU A 2 -8.72 -1.72 4.19
CA LEU A 2 -8.28 -0.34 3.90
C LEU A 2 -6.97 0.00 4.64
N VAL A 3 -5.99 0.55 3.92
CA VAL A 3 -4.68 0.96 4.45
C VAL A 3 -4.48 2.46 4.29
N ARG A 4 -3.94 3.09 5.34
CA ARG A 4 -3.49 4.49 5.33
C ARG A 4 -2.00 4.53 5.03
N HIS A 5 -1.62 4.97 3.83
CA HIS A 5 -0.23 5.05 3.40
C HIS A 5 0.24 6.51 3.39
N HIS A 6 1.34 6.82 4.07
CA HIS A 6 1.89 8.18 4.15
C HIS A 6 2.99 8.35 3.10
N HIS A 7 2.84 9.35 2.23
CA HIS A 7 3.85 9.69 1.23
C HIS A 7 3.72 11.16 0.83
N ASP A 8 4.84 11.88 0.70
CA ASP A 8 4.88 13.26 0.21
C ASP A 8 3.89 14.21 0.93
N GLY A 9 3.89 14.17 2.27
CA GLY A 9 3.01 15.00 3.11
C GLY A 9 1.51 14.67 3.01
N LYS A 10 1.12 13.61 2.31
CA LYS A 10 -0.28 13.19 2.09
C LYS A 10 -0.55 11.82 2.68
N VAL A 11 -1.82 11.58 3.00
CA VAL A 11 -2.31 10.26 3.39
C VAL A 11 -3.15 9.69 2.24
N TYR A 12 -2.68 8.58 1.68
CA TYR A 12 -3.37 7.85 0.63
C TYR A 12 -4.18 6.71 1.25
N MET A 13 -5.48 6.70 0.98
CA MET A 13 -6.39 5.64 1.39
C MET A 13 -6.40 4.58 0.30
N ILE A 14 -5.79 3.43 0.57
CA ILE A 14 -5.62 2.35 -0.41
C ILE A 14 -6.41 1.13 0.04
N GLU A 15 -7.37 0.71 -0.78
CA GLU A 15 -8.05 -0.55 -0.63
C GLU A 15 -7.16 -1.67 -1.19
N VAL A 16 -7.00 -2.73 -0.40
CA VAL A 16 -6.24 -3.93 -0.76
C VAL A 16 -7.15 -5.15 -0.79
N PRO A 17 -6.86 -6.15 -1.66
CA PRO A 17 -7.67 -7.36 -1.76
C PRO A 17 -7.80 -8.11 -0.45
N ASP A 18 -8.92 -8.79 -0.26
CA ASP A 18 -9.14 -9.63 0.90
C ASP A 18 -8.13 -10.78 0.97
N GLY A 19 -7.71 -11.12 2.19
CA GLY A 19 -6.64 -12.09 2.44
C GLY A 19 -5.22 -11.51 2.31
N SER A 20 -5.06 -10.25 1.90
CA SER A 20 -3.76 -9.57 1.93
C SER A 20 -3.21 -9.44 3.36
N ARG A 21 -1.88 -9.52 3.51
CA ARG A 21 -1.19 -9.46 4.81
C ARG A 21 -0.22 -8.30 4.86
N VAL A 22 -0.18 -7.57 5.97
CA VAL A 22 0.79 -6.50 6.20
C VAL A 22 1.95 -7.04 7.03
N ARG A 23 3.19 -6.77 6.62
CA ARG A 23 4.39 -7.08 7.39
C ARG A 23 5.27 -5.83 7.49
N ARG A 24 5.65 -5.48 8.72
CA ARG A 24 6.64 -4.42 8.99
C ARG A 24 7.89 -5.01 9.60
N SER A 25 9.04 -4.58 9.09
CA SER A 25 10.35 -4.88 9.63
C SER A 25 10.83 -3.68 10.44
N GLU A 26 10.83 -3.81 11.76
CA GLU A 26 11.34 -2.75 12.65
C GLU A 26 12.85 -2.55 12.48
N ALA A 27 13.60 -3.61 12.16
CA ALA A 27 15.05 -3.56 12.00
C ALA A 27 15.51 -2.88 10.70
N ALA A 28 14.72 -3.00 9.62
CA ALA A 28 15.03 -2.40 8.32
C ALA A 28 14.30 -1.07 8.09
N GLY A 29 13.30 -0.72 8.92
CA GLY A 29 12.43 0.42 8.69
C GLY A 29 11.52 0.26 7.46
N GLU A 30 11.31 -0.98 7.01
CA GLU A 30 10.58 -1.29 5.78
C GLU A 30 9.25 -2.00 6.08
N GLY A 31 8.18 -1.60 5.40
CA GLY A 31 6.89 -2.29 5.40
C GLY A 31 6.55 -2.84 4.01
N ALA A 32 5.79 -3.92 3.96
CA ALA A 32 5.23 -4.45 2.72
C ALA A 32 3.85 -5.06 2.93
N ILE A 33 3.02 -4.96 1.90
CA ILE A 33 1.74 -5.66 1.79
C ILE A 33 1.93 -6.86 0.86
N PHE A 34 1.64 -8.05 1.37
CA PHE A 34 1.63 -9.29 0.62
C PHE A 34 0.22 -9.51 0.09
N VAL A 35 0.06 -9.37 -1.22
CA VAL A 35 -1.22 -9.50 -1.89
C VAL A 35 -1.31 -10.87 -2.56
N SER A 36 -2.35 -11.64 -2.24
CA SER A 36 -2.62 -12.91 -2.88
C SER A 36 -3.05 -12.68 -4.33
N VAL A 37 -2.43 -13.40 -5.27
CA VAL A 37 -2.76 -13.34 -6.70
C VAL A 37 -3.41 -14.63 -7.18
N GLU A 38 -4.23 -14.52 -8.22
CA GLU A 38 -4.80 -15.69 -8.90
C GLU A 38 -3.67 -16.64 -9.35
N GLY A 39 -3.82 -17.93 -9.01
CA GLY A 39 -2.77 -18.95 -9.25
C GLY A 39 -1.97 -19.36 -8.01
N GLY A 40 -2.27 -18.82 -6.82
CA GLY A 40 -1.79 -19.35 -5.54
C GLY A 40 -0.44 -18.80 -5.06
N GLY A 41 -0.09 -17.57 -5.47
CA GLY A 41 1.11 -16.86 -5.03
C GLY A 41 0.81 -15.60 -4.22
N GLU A 42 1.85 -15.01 -3.66
CA GLU A 42 1.80 -13.68 -3.03
C GLU A 42 2.79 -12.73 -3.71
N VAL A 43 2.35 -11.49 -3.94
CA VAL A 43 3.19 -10.40 -4.45
C VAL A 43 3.46 -9.41 -3.31
N PRO A 44 4.72 -9.13 -2.95
CA PRO A 44 5.05 -8.08 -2.00
C PRO A 44 4.98 -6.70 -2.67
N VAL A 45 4.19 -5.81 -2.09
CA VAL A 45 4.14 -4.38 -2.44
C VAL A 45 4.79 -3.60 -1.32
N PHE A 46 5.99 -3.09 -1.60
CA PHE A 46 6.81 -2.39 -0.61
C PHE A 46 6.32 -0.96 -0.37
N GLU A 47 6.39 -0.51 0.87
CA GLU A 47 6.11 0.87 1.29
C GLU A 47 7.24 1.83 0.89
N VAL A 48 8.41 1.31 0.47
CA VAL A 48 9.57 2.10 0.04
C VAL A 48 10.02 1.64 -1.36
N PRO A 49 10.23 2.56 -2.33
CA PRO A 49 9.96 4.00 -2.23
C PRO A 49 8.45 4.28 -2.12
N GLY A 50 8.07 5.25 -1.28
CA GLY A 50 6.66 5.52 -0.93
C GLY A 50 5.73 5.81 -2.10
N GLU A 51 6.27 6.31 -3.21
CA GLU A 51 5.53 6.56 -4.44
C GLU A 51 5.03 5.27 -5.12
N LEU A 52 5.76 4.17 -4.98
CA LEU A 52 5.48 2.93 -5.71
C LEU A 52 4.09 2.39 -5.34
N MET A 53 3.78 2.36 -4.05
CA MET A 53 2.49 1.88 -3.56
C MET A 53 1.33 2.72 -4.10
N VAL A 54 1.52 4.04 -4.18
CA VAL A 54 0.52 4.96 -4.73
C VAL A 54 0.31 4.73 -6.23
N VAL A 55 1.39 4.57 -6.99
CA VAL A 55 1.33 4.29 -8.44
C VAL A 55 0.58 2.98 -8.70
N LEU A 56 0.94 1.91 -7.99
CA LEU A 56 0.28 0.61 -8.16
C LEU A 56 -1.22 0.67 -7.84
N ALA A 57 -1.61 1.41 -6.78
CA ALA A 57 -3.00 1.60 -6.41
C ALA A 57 -3.80 2.46 -7.40
N ARG A 58 -3.18 3.46 -8.03
CA ARG A 58 -3.80 4.25 -9.10
C ARG A 58 -4.04 3.44 -10.37
N GLU A 59 -3.11 2.54 -10.68
CA GLU A 59 -3.16 1.69 -11.87
C GLU A 59 -4.02 0.43 -11.68
N GLY A 60 -4.54 0.17 -10.47
CA GLY A 60 -5.32 -1.03 -10.22
C GLY A 60 -4.49 -2.32 -10.13
N ARG A 61 -3.15 -2.23 -10.00
CA ARG A 61 -2.28 -3.40 -10.08
C ARG A 61 -2.42 -4.27 -8.84
N TYR A 62 -2.38 -5.59 -9.05
CA TYR A 62 -2.54 -6.59 -7.99
C TYR A 62 -3.86 -6.41 -7.20
N GLY A 63 -4.87 -5.77 -7.78
CA GLY A 63 -6.14 -5.50 -7.10
C GLY A 63 -6.09 -4.35 -6.08
N LEU A 64 -4.99 -3.59 -6.01
CA LEU A 64 -4.92 -2.37 -5.21
C LEU A 64 -5.77 -1.27 -5.82
N ARG A 65 -6.46 -0.48 -4.99
CA ARG A 65 -7.29 0.63 -5.44
C ARG A 65 -7.07 1.87 -4.58
N LEU A 66 -6.70 2.98 -5.21
CA LEU A 66 -6.70 4.28 -4.54
C LEU A 66 -8.14 4.76 -4.38
N VAL A 67 -8.61 4.92 -3.14
CA VAL A 67 -10.00 5.31 -2.84
C VAL A 67 -10.12 6.72 -2.26
N GLY A 68 -9.00 7.35 -1.88
CA GLY A 68 -8.99 8.73 -1.40
C GLY A 68 -7.59 9.26 -1.13
N VAL A 69 -7.48 10.58 -1.06
CA VAL A 69 -6.25 11.30 -0.68
C VAL A 69 -6.66 12.39 0.32
N GLU A 70 -6.07 12.35 1.51
CA GLU A 70 -6.18 13.42 2.51
C GLU A 70 -4.90 14.26 2.41
N GLU A 71 -5.04 15.58 2.27
CA GLU A 71 -3.90 16.47 2.44
C GLU A 71 -3.52 16.49 3.91
N GLY A 72 -2.23 16.29 4.21
CA GLY A 72 -1.75 16.44 5.57
C GLY A 72 -1.99 17.88 6.00
N LEU A 73 -2.75 18.07 7.07
CA LEU A 73 -2.71 19.31 7.83
C LEU A 73 -1.28 19.41 8.37
N GLU A 74 -0.42 20.19 7.73
CA GLU A 74 0.80 20.66 8.39
C GLU A 74 0.37 21.42 9.66
N PRO A 75 0.94 21.10 10.83
CA PRO A 75 0.73 21.90 12.03
C PRO A 75 1.36 23.29 11.93
#